data_AF-A0A9R0Z9P6-F1
#
_entry.id   AF-A0A9R0Z9P6-F1
#
_cell.length_a   1.000
_cell.length_b   1.000
_cell.length_c   1.000
_cell.angle_alpha   90.00
_cell.angle_beta   90.00
_cell.angle_gamma   90.00
#
_symmetry.space_group_name_H-M   'P 1'
#
loop_
_entity.id
_entity.type
_entity.pdbx_description
1 polymer ?
#
loop_
_entity_poly.entity_id
_entity_poly.type
_entity_poly.pdbx_seq_one_letter_code
_entity_poly.pdbx_strand_id
1 'polypeptide(L)'
;MDTGEPTGTAAAAAGGEKRAMLLRQITEEGGFAFVASAEKAAAGDLRAAEAAREMAWEQLHSGPWSEVEPAWRHAYALACLHVASLRAGDDRRAALRALDMGLIMGGDLLRAELEAAIAQVPANGNREGEGDGAGDAGRNVERWREGLSRNRDLGDALKVLPVKSLSCKQIERRTCISLEAFIHDYFLRESPVILSGCIDHWPARTKWKDIKYLERIAGDRTIPVEVGKSYVCNEWRQDLITFSQFLERMSSPDCSANLTYLAQHPLFDQIKELREDIVVPEYCYAGGGKLQSLNAWFGPHGTVTPLHHDPHHNLFAQVLGRKYIRLYHASISEDLYPHMETMLSNTSQVDLDNIDVKEFPRTEDLEFMDNILEEGDLLYIPPKWWHYVRSLSTSFSVSFWWRTSILPSQGS
;
A
#
# COMPACT_ATOMS: atom_id res chain seq x y z
N MET A 1 11.93 -22.12 -29.12
CA MET A 1 12.47 -22.97 -28.04
C MET A 1 11.38 -23.04 -27.00
N ASP A 2 10.88 -24.24 -26.83
CA ASP A 2 9.65 -24.60 -26.12
C ASP A 2 9.83 -24.38 -24.62
N THR A 3 9.20 -23.33 -24.06
CA THR A 3 9.12 -23.14 -22.60
C THR A 3 7.90 -23.89 -22.10
N GLY A 4 8.03 -25.22 -22.04
CA GLY A 4 7.00 -26.09 -21.48
C GLY A 4 6.76 -25.75 -20.01
N GLU A 5 5.51 -25.45 -19.67
CA GLU A 5 5.06 -25.40 -18.29
C GLU A 5 5.39 -26.74 -17.59
N PRO A 6 5.87 -26.71 -16.34
CA PRO A 6 6.18 -27.94 -15.64
C PRO A 6 4.91 -28.77 -15.44
N THR A 7 5.00 -30.06 -15.77
CA THR A 7 3.95 -31.04 -15.50
C THR A 7 3.60 -31.04 -14.01
N GLY A 8 2.32 -31.25 -13.65
CA GLY A 8 1.84 -31.11 -12.27
C GLY A 8 2.57 -31.97 -11.23
N THR A 9 3.19 -33.07 -11.64
CA THR A 9 4.03 -33.92 -10.78
C THR A 9 5.39 -33.30 -10.42
N ALA A 10 6.02 -32.56 -11.32
CA ALA A 10 7.29 -31.88 -11.06
C ALA A 10 7.11 -30.66 -10.12
N ALA A 11 6.00 -29.93 -10.28
CA ALA A 11 5.66 -28.80 -9.41
C ALA A 11 5.36 -29.25 -7.96
N ALA A 12 4.63 -30.37 -7.79
CA ALA A 12 4.35 -30.94 -6.47
C ALA A 12 5.63 -31.45 -5.77
N ALA A 13 6.54 -32.08 -6.51
CA ALA A 13 7.83 -32.53 -5.99
C ALA A 13 8.71 -31.36 -5.55
N ALA A 14 8.78 -30.29 -6.36
CA ALA A 14 9.52 -29.08 -6.03
C ALA A 14 8.94 -28.34 -4.80
N GLY A 15 7.61 -28.31 -4.64
CA GLY A 15 6.96 -27.77 -3.44
C GLY A 15 7.28 -28.58 -2.17
N GLY A 16 7.30 -29.91 -2.28
CA GLY A 16 7.69 -30.79 -1.18
C GLY A 16 9.12 -30.58 -0.70
N GLU A 17 10.07 -30.41 -1.63
CA GLU A 17 11.47 -30.14 -1.32
C GLU A 17 11.66 -28.80 -0.59
N LYS A 18 11.01 -27.73 -1.08
CA LYS A 18 11.04 -26.40 -0.42
C LYS A 18 10.55 -26.46 1.03
N ARG A 19 9.43 -27.13 1.27
CA ARG A 19 8.87 -27.28 2.63
C ARG A 19 9.79 -28.10 3.53
N ALA A 20 10.40 -29.17 3.02
CA ALA A 20 11.36 -29.97 3.77
C ALA A 20 12.62 -29.17 4.14
N MET A 21 13.15 -28.36 3.23
CA MET A 21 14.28 -27.46 3.52
C MET A 21 13.91 -26.43 4.59
N LEU A 22 12.73 -25.80 4.48
CA LEU A 22 12.24 -24.86 5.48
C LEU A 22 12.16 -25.49 6.88
N LEU A 23 11.57 -26.68 6.99
CA LEU A 23 11.44 -27.35 8.29
C LEU A 23 12.80 -27.72 8.90
N ARG A 24 13.80 -28.07 8.08
CA ARG A 24 15.18 -28.27 8.55
C ARG A 24 15.78 -26.97 9.07
N GLN A 25 15.65 -25.87 8.34
CA GLN A 25 16.14 -24.57 8.78
C GLN A 25 15.48 -24.14 10.10
N ILE A 26 14.17 -24.30 10.24
CA ILE A 26 13.47 -24.01 11.50
C ILE A 26 13.96 -24.92 12.63
N THR A 27 14.31 -26.17 12.35
CA THR A 27 14.90 -27.08 13.33
C THR A 27 16.26 -26.58 13.83
N GLU A 28 17.10 -26.08 12.92
CA GLU A 28 18.41 -25.50 13.24
C GLU A 28 18.29 -24.26 14.13
N GLU A 29 17.22 -23.47 13.95
CA GLU A 29 16.84 -22.33 14.81
C GLU A 29 16.16 -22.76 16.13
N GLY A 30 16.11 -24.06 16.44
CA GLY A 30 15.52 -24.58 17.68
C GLY A 30 13.99 -24.72 17.66
N GLY A 31 13.34 -24.55 16.51
CA GLY A 31 11.89 -24.60 16.32
C GLY A 31 11.28 -26.01 16.32
N PHE A 32 11.79 -26.96 17.11
CA PHE A 32 11.34 -28.36 17.13
C PHE A 32 9.82 -28.52 17.35
N ALA A 33 9.25 -27.70 18.25
CA ALA A 33 7.82 -27.72 18.55
C ALA A 33 6.96 -27.25 17.37
N PHE A 34 7.46 -26.25 16.61
CA PHE A 34 6.84 -25.79 15.37
C PHE A 34 6.83 -26.93 14.35
N VAL A 35 7.97 -27.58 14.12
CA VAL A 35 8.10 -28.64 13.12
C VAL A 35 7.15 -29.81 13.42
N ALA A 36 7.12 -30.27 14.66
CA ALA A 36 6.21 -31.34 15.07
C ALA A 36 4.72 -30.96 14.89
N SER A 37 4.37 -29.70 15.13
CA SER A 37 3.00 -29.20 14.90
C SER A 37 2.68 -29.08 13.42
N ALA A 38 3.63 -28.61 12.60
CA ALA A 38 3.48 -28.50 11.15
C ALA A 38 3.31 -29.87 10.48
N GLU A 39 4.03 -30.91 10.93
CA GLU A 39 3.88 -32.28 10.43
C GLU A 39 2.48 -32.85 10.73
N LYS A 40 1.96 -32.62 11.95
CA LYS A 40 0.59 -33.01 12.31
C LYS A 40 -0.45 -32.21 11.54
N ALA A 41 -0.20 -30.92 11.31
CA ALA A 41 -1.06 -30.07 10.49
C ALA A 41 -1.14 -30.59 9.05
N ALA A 42 -0.01 -31.00 8.47
CA ALA A 42 0.03 -31.65 7.16
C ALA A 42 -0.74 -32.98 7.12
N ALA A 43 -0.88 -33.67 8.26
CA ALA A 43 -1.69 -34.87 8.43
C ALA A 43 -3.18 -34.60 8.72
N GLY A 44 -3.63 -33.33 8.72
CA GLY A 44 -5.03 -32.96 8.87
C GLY A 44 -5.44 -32.44 10.25
N ASP A 45 -4.50 -32.22 11.17
CA ASP A 45 -4.80 -31.73 12.53
C ASP A 45 -4.91 -30.20 12.57
N LEU A 46 -6.13 -29.68 12.67
CA LEU A 46 -6.39 -28.23 12.74
C LEU A 46 -5.81 -27.59 14.00
N ARG A 47 -5.83 -28.28 15.15
CA ARG A 47 -5.27 -27.72 16.40
C ARG A 47 -3.76 -27.58 16.28
N ALA A 48 -3.11 -28.55 15.65
CA ALA A 48 -1.69 -28.46 15.37
C ALA A 48 -1.37 -27.34 14.36
N ALA A 49 -2.21 -27.13 13.34
CA ALA A 49 -2.05 -26.03 12.40
C ALA A 49 -2.13 -24.65 13.09
N GLU A 50 -3.10 -24.48 13.99
CA GLU A 50 -3.25 -23.25 14.78
C GLU A 50 -2.07 -23.05 15.74
N ALA A 51 -1.65 -24.10 16.45
CA ALA A 51 -0.48 -24.04 17.32
C ALA A 51 0.79 -23.66 16.54
N ALA A 52 1.01 -24.24 15.35
CA ALA A 52 2.12 -23.88 14.47
C ALA A 52 2.08 -22.40 14.08
N ARG A 53 0.89 -21.88 13.75
CA ARG A 53 0.72 -20.47 13.38
C ARG A 53 1.01 -19.53 14.55
N GLU A 54 0.52 -19.83 15.75
CA GLU A 54 0.76 -19.01 16.94
C GLU A 54 2.25 -19.03 17.34
N MET A 55 2.92 -20.19 17.30
CA MET A 55 4.37 -20.25 17.58
C MET A 55 5.17 -19.42 16.58
N ALA A 56 4.86 -19.53 15.28
CA ALA A 56 5.53 -18.69 14.28
C ALA A 56 5.21 -17.20 14.49
N TRP A 57 3.96 -16.85 14.84
CA TRP A 57 3.57 -15.48 15.17
C TRP A 57 4.40 -14.91 16.33
N GLU A 58 4.60 -15.65 17.41
CA GLU A 58 5.43 -15.22 18.53
C GLU A 58 6.87 -14.92 18.10
N GLN A 59 7.45 -15.76 17.23
CA GLN A 59 8.79 -15.53 16.70
C GLN A 59 8.86 -14.24 15.87
N LEU A 60 7.85 -13.98 15.04
CA LEU A 60 7.76 -12.73 14.26
C LEU A 60 7.66 -11.46 15.12
N HIS A 61 7.23 -11.57 16.38
CA HIS A 61 7.01 -10.44 17.29
C HIS A 61 7.95 -10.45 18.51
N SER A 62 9.00 -11.28 18.48
CA SER A 62 9.97 -11.39 19.56
C SER A 62 10.98 -10.23 19.63
N GLY A 63 11.05 -9.41 18.59
CA GLY A 63 11.95 -8.26 18.47
C GLY A 63 11.64 -7.38 17.24
N PRO A 64 12.55 -6.47 16.86
CA PRO A 64 12.40 -5.66 15.66
C PRO A 64 12.22 -6.52 14.40
N TRP A 65 11.29 -6.16 13.52
CA TRP A 65 11.00 -6.93 12.30
C TRP A 65 12.24 -7.19 11.43
N SER A 66 13.16 -6.23 11.37
CA SER A 66 14.42 -6.33 10.62
C SER A 66 15.35 -7.43 11.11
N GLU A 67 15.21 -7.86 12.37
CA GLU A 67 16.03 -8.90 13.01
C GLU A 67 15.35 -10.27 12.97
N VAL A 68 14.09 -10.35 12.52
CA VAL A 68 13.37 -11.61 12.39
C VAL A 68 13.97 -12.42 11.25
N GLU A 69 14.48 -13.61 11.59
CA GLU A 69 15.05 -14.56 10.63
C GLU A 69 14.04 -14.89 9.50
N PRO A 70 14.46 -14.84 8.22
CA PRO A 70 13.56 -15.08 7.08
C PRO A 70 12.82 -16.42 7.14
N ALA A 71 13.46 -17.44 7.73
CA ALA A 71 12.87 -18.76 7.92
C ALA A 71 11.53 -18.69 8.68
N TRP A 72 11.45 -17.90 9.76
CA TRP A 72 10.23 -17.78 10.56
C TRP A 72 9.08 -17.10 9.81
N ARG A 73 9.41 -16.19 8.88
CA ARG A 73 8.40 -15.61 7.96
C ARG A 73 7.86 -16.66 7.00
N HIS A 74 8.73 -17.53 6.48
CA HIS A 74 8.29 -18.66 5.64
C HIS A 74 7.49 -19.71 6.44
N ALA A 75 7.88 -19.97 7.69
CA ALA A 75 7.17 -20.85 8.61
C ALA A 75 5.76 -20.33 8.91
N TYR A 76 5.61 -19.03 9.13
CA TYR A 76 4.30 -18.40 9.30
C TYR A 76 3.40 -18.57 8.07
N ALA A 77 3.95 -18.34 6.86
CA ALA A 77 3.23 -18.59 5.60
C ALA A 77 2.77 -20.05 5.47
N LEU A 78 3.62 -21.03 5.82
CA LEU A 78 3.30 -22.45 5.82
C LEU A 78 2.15 -22.77 6.78
N ALA A 79 2.22 -22.26 8.02
CA ALA A 79 1.18 -22.49 9.01
C ALA A 79 -0.17 -21.87 8.58
N CYS A 80 -0.14 -20.69 7.96
CA CYS A 80 -1.32 -20.08 7.36
C CYS A 80 -1.96 -20.93 6.26
N LEU A 81 -1.14 -21.52 5.37
CA LEU A 81 -1.62 -22.46 4.34
C LEU A 81 -2.32 -23.67 4.97
N HIS A 82 -1.75 -24.25 6.03
CA HIS A 82 -2.37 -25.37 6.74
C HIS A 82 -3.70 -24.97 7.36
N VAL A 83 -3.74 -23.88 8.12
CA VAL A 83 -4.97 -23.37 8.75
C VAL A 83 -6.04 -23.11 7.69
N ALA A 84 -5.68 -22.46 6.58
CA ALA A 84 -6.61 -22.18 5.50
C ALA A 84 -7.17 -23.45 4.86
N SER A 85 -6.32 -24.42 4.52
CA SER A 85 -6.74 -25.68 3.90
C SER A 85 -7.71 -26.48 4.78
N LEU A 86 -7.49 -26.46 6.10
CA LEU A 86 -8.31 -27.21 7.07
C LEU A 86 -9.60 -26.47 7.46
N ARG A 87 -9.63 -25.14 7.32
CA ARG A 87 -10.84 -24.32 7.56
C ARG A 87 -11.67 -24.08 6.31
N ALA A 88 -11.15 -24.31 5.10
CA ALA A 88 -11.82 -23.97 3.84
C ALA A 88 -13.23 -24.55 3.70
N GLY A 89 -13.48 -25.75 4.25
CA GLY A 89 -14.79 -26.41 4.21
C GLY A 89 -15.79 -25.99 5.31
N ASP A 90 -15.33 -25.33 6.38
CA ASP A 90 -16.14 -25.00 7.56
C ASP A 90 -16.32 -23.47 7.72
N ASP A 91 -15.22 -22.72 7.64
CA ASP A 91 -15.19 -21.27 7.77
C ASP A 91 -14.33 -20.64 6.68
N ARG A 92 -14.98 -20.32 5.56
CA ARG A 92 -14.36 -19.66 4.40
C ARG A 92 -13.68 -18.34 4.78
N ARG A 93 -14.27 -17.54 5.68
CA ARG A 93 -13.72 -16.23 6.05
C ARG A 93 -12.46 -16.39 6.89
N ALA A 94 -12.45 -17.34 7.84
CA ALA A 94 -11.24 -17.65 8.59
C ALA A 94 -10.13 -18.22 7.71
N ALA A 95 -10.48 -19.05 6.71
CA ALA A 95 -9.52 -19.56 5.75
C ALA A 95 -8.90 -18.43 4.92
N LEU A 96 -9.72 -17.54 4.35
CA LEU A 96 -9.23 -16.39 3.58
C LEU A 96 -8.38 -15.44 4.44
N ARG A 97 -8.82 -15.17 5.68
CA ARG A 97 -8.05 -14.36 6.64
C ARG A 97 -6.68 -14.98 6.91
N ALA A 98 -6.59 -16.30 7.10
CA ALA A 98 -5.31 -16.96 7.30
C ALA A 98 -4.39 -16.79 6.07
N LEU A 99 -4.93 -16.92 4.85
CA LEU A 99 -4.16 -16.72 3.62
C LEU A 99 -3.68 -15.26 3.46
N ASP A 100 -4.54 -14.28 3.71
CA ASP A 100 -4.16 -12.86 3.65
C ASP A 100 -3.09 -12.53 4.70
N MET A 101 -3.21 -13.06 5.93
CA MET A 101 -2.17 -12.93 6.94
C MET A 101 -0.85 -13.56 6.48
N GLY A 102 -0.91 -14.71 5.79
CA GLY A 102 0.25 -15.34 5.17
C GLY A 102 0.90 -14.45 4.08
N LEU A 103 0.12 -13.69 3.32
CA LEU A 103 0.66 -12.76 2.32
C LEU A 103 1.25 -11.48 2.93
N ILE A 104 0.69 -11.02 4.05
CA ILE A 104 1.10 -9.78 4.73
C ILE A 104 2.34 -10.01 5.60
N MET A 105 2.33 -11.07 6.42
CA MET A 105 3.36 -11.35 7.42
C MET A 105 4.32 -12.47 7.01
N GLY A 106 3.98 -13.24 5.97
CA GLY A 106 4.81 -14.34 5.49
C GLY A 106 5.92 -13.89 4.56
N GLY A 107 6.95 -14.73 4.43
CA GLY A 107 8.03 -14.52 3.46
C GLY A 107 7.72 -15.15 2.10
N ASP A 108 8.48 -14.78 1.06
CA ASP A 108 8.13 -15.08 -0.34
C ASP A 108 8.24 -16.54 -0.78
N LEU A 109 8.88 -17.42 0.01
CA LEU A 109 9.11 -18.83 -0.37
C LEU A 109 7.84 -19.56 -0.82
N LEU A 110 6.71 -19.28 -0.14
CA LEU A 110 5.41 -19.93 -0.36
C LEU A 110 4.36 -18.95 -0.92
N ARG A 111 4.76 -17.78 -1.43
CA ARG A 111 3.84 -16.75 -1.93
C ARG A 111 2.96 -17.27 -3.07
N ALA A 112 3.53 -18.00 -4.03
CA ALA A 112 2.76 -18.58 -5.13
C ALA A 112 1.70 -19.60 -4.67
N GLU A 113 1.99 -20.35 -3.60
CA GLU A 113 1.04 -21.32 -3.03
C GLU A 113 -0.10 -20.60 -2.28
N LEU A 114 0.22 -19.52 -1.56
CA LEU A 114 -0.79 -18.65 -0.93
C LEU A 114 -1.73 -18.03 -1.98
N GLU A 115 -1.17 -17.47 -3.06
CA GLU A 115 -1.94 -16.89 -4.15
C GLU A 115 -2.84 -17.93 -4.83
N ALA A 116 -2.31 -19.13 -5.10
CA ALA A 116 -3.08 -20.23 -5.67
C ALA A 116 -4.21 -20.70 -4.74
N ALA A 117 -3.97 -20.76 -3.43
CA ALA A 117 -4.99 -21.09 -2.44
C ALA A 117 -6.09 -20.02 -2.38
N ILE A 118 -5.74 -18.73 -2.43
CA ILE A 118 -6.71 -17.63 -2.44
C ILE A 118 -7.60 -17.71 -3.68
N ALA A 119 -7.03 -17.99 -4.85
CA ALA A 119 -7.79 -18.13 -6.10
C ALA A 119 -8.80 -19.30 -6.06
N GLN A 120 -8.59 -20.28 -5.19
CA GLN A 120 -9.51 -21.41 -4.98
C GLN A 120 -10.59 -21.13 -3.93
N VAL A 121 -10.43 -20.09 -3.10
CA VAL A 121 -11.47 -19.68 -2.16
C VAL A 121 -12.60 -19.06 -2.98
N PRO A 122 -13.81 -19.65 -2.99
CA PRO A 122 -14.92 -19.12 -3.77
C PRO A 122 -15.16 -17.64 -3.42
N ALA A 123 -15.28 -16.80 -4.44
CA ALA A 123 -15.88 -15.47 -4.26
C ALA A 123 -17.27 -15.67 -3.64
N ASN A 124 -17.74 -14.74 -2.79
CA ASN A 124 -19.12 -14.80 -2.32
C ASN A 124 -20.03 -14.86 -3.55
N GLY A 125 -20.67 -16.00 -3.78
CA GLY A 125 -21.86 -16.07 -4.61
C GLY A 125 -22.85 -15.05 -4.03
N ASN A 126 -23.41 -14.22 -4.90
CA ASN A 126 -24.36 -13.15 -4.62
C ASN A 126 -24.92 -13.14 -3.19
N ARG A 127 -24.63 -12.07 -2.42
CA ARG A 127 -25.49 -11.63 -1.31
C ARG A 127 -26.84 -11.12 -1.89
N GLU A 128 -27.54 -11.96 -2.63
CA GLU A 128 -28.94 -11.77 -3.03
C GLU A 128 -29.78 -12.67 -2.13
N GLY A 129 -30.02 -12.22 -0.90
CA GLY A 129 -30.97 -12.90 -0.02
C GLY A 129 -30.51 -13.04 1.43
N GLU A 130 -30.43 -11.93 2.15
CA GLU A 130 -30.79 -11.88 3.57
C GLU A 130 -31.34 -10.47 3.84
N GLY A 131 -32.56 -10.42 4.38
CA GLY A 131 -33.46 -9.27 4.38
C GLY A 131 -32.98 -8.06 5.19
N ASP A 132 -33.63 -6.92 4.90
CA ASP A 132 -33.54 -5.59 5.55
C ASP A 132 -32.39 -4.62 5.15
N GLY A 133 -31.47 -4.99 4.24
CA GLY A 133 -30.30 -4.15 3.88
C GLY A 133 -30.43 -3.15 2.72
N ALA A 134 -31.56 -3.11 1.99
CA ALA A 134 -31.66 -2.30 0.76
C ALA A 134 -31.52 -0.78 0.99
N GLY A 135 -32.01 -0.29 2.14
CA GLY A 135 -31.90 1.12 2.52
C GLY A 135 -30.48 1.53 2.94
N ASP A 136 -29.74 0.62 3.57
CA ASP A 136 -28.38 0.86 4.06
C ASP A 136 -27.35 0.81 2.91
N ALA A 137 -27.50 -0.16 2.00
CA ALA A 137 -26.68 -0.25 0.79
C ALA A 137 -26.86 0.99 -0.13
N GLY A 138 -28.08 1.53 -0.24
CA GLY A 138 -28.35 2.77 -0.98
C GLY A 138 -27.67 3.99 -0.35
N ARG A 139 -27.72 4.08 0.98
CA ARG A 139 -27.10 5.16 1.76
C ARG A 139 -25.57 5.12 1.69
N ASN A 140 -24.96 3.94 1.67
CA ASN A 140 -23.50 3.80 1.53
C ASN A 140 -23.00 4.33 0.17
N VAL A 141 -23.73 4.03 -0.92
CA VAL A 141 -23.40 4.53 -2.28
C VAL A 141 -23.52 6.05 -2.36
N GLU A 142 -24.52 6.64 -1.71
CA GLU A 142 -24.69 8.10 -1.67
C GLU A 142 -23.54 8.77 -0.91
N ARG A 143 -23.22 8.30 0.30
CA ARG A 143 -22.08 8.78 1.08
C ARG A 143 -20.75 8.65 0.35
N TRP A 144 -20.55 7.53 -0.35
CA TRP A 144 -19.38 7.34 -1.21
C TRP A 144 -19.27 8.42 -2.28
N ARG A 145 -20.38 8.71 -2.98
CA ARG A 145 -20.45 9.75 -4.01
C ARG A 145 -20.23 11.16 -3.44
N GLU A 146 -20.79 11.44 -2.27
CA GLU A 146 -20.55 12.70 -1.54
C GLU A 146 -19.09 12.85 -1.15
N GLY A 147 -18.48 11.78 -0.61
CA GLY A 147 -17.07 11.73 -0.24
C GLY A 147 -16.13 12.00 -1.41
N LEU A 148 -16.42 11.44 -2.59
CA LEU A 148 -15.70 11.72 -3.84
C LEU A 148 -15.90 13.16 -4.34
N SER A 149 -17.00 13.82 -3.98
CA SER A 149 -17.34 15.17 -4.43
C SER A 149 -16.96 16.28 -3.44
N ARG A 150 -16.43 15.92 -2.27
CA ARG A 150 -16.06 16.86 -1.20
C ARG A 150 -14.90 17.78 -1.61
N ASN A 151 -14.92 19.02 -1.08
CA ASN A 151 -13.94 20.08 -1.34
C ASN A 151 -13.60 20.26 -2.83
N ARG A 152 -14.61 20.19 -3.70
CA ARG A 152 -14.46 20.61 -5.11
C ARG A 152 -14.18 22.11 -5.22
N ASP A 153 -14.75 22.90 -4.31
CA ASP A 153 -14.48 24.34 -4.22
C ASP A 153 -13.08 24.62 -3.66
N LEU A 154 -12.37 25.55 -4.30
CA LEU A 154 -11.01 25.92 -3.92
C LEU A 154 -10.96 26.67 -2.59
N GLY A 155 -11.98 27.49 -2.30
CA GLY A 155 -12.07 28.22 -1.04
C GLY A 155 -12.24 27.28 0.15
N ASP A 156 -13.03 26.22 0.01
CA ASP A 156 -13.14 25.17 1.03
C ASP A 156 -11.86 24.36 1.18
N ALA A 157 -11.19 24.03 0.07
CA ALA A 157 -9.89 23.36 0.13
C ALA A 157 -8.85 24.20 0.88
N LEU A 158 -8.72 25.49 0.58
CA LEU A 158 -7.74 26.38 1.22
C LEU A 158 -7.90 26.48 2.75
N LYS A 159 -9.12 26.29 3.30
CA LYS A 159 -9.36 26.30 4.75
C LYS A 159 -8.67 25.16 5.50
N VAL A 160 -8.36 24.07 4.79
CA VAL A 160 -7.78 22.86 5.39
C VAL A 160 -6.35 22.61 4.94
N LEU A 161 -5.76 23.52 4.17
CA LEU A 161 -4.38 23.38 3.67
C LEU A 161 -3.38 24.13 4.55
N PRO A 162 -2.11 23.70 4.56
CA PRO A 162 -1.01 24.45 5.15
C PRO A 162 -0.99 25.92 4.74
N VAL A 163 -0.41 26.76 5.59
CA VAL A 163 -0.23 28.19 5.29
C VAL A 163 0.60 28.36 4.02
N LYS A 164 0.31 29.41 3.24
CA LYS A 164 0.90 29.71 1.91
C LYS A 164 0.58 28.69 0.81
N SER A 165 -0.30 27.69 1.03
CA SER A 165 -0.66 26.74 -0.03
C SER A 165 -1.22 27.40 -1.29
N LEU A 166 -0.77 26.93 -2.46
CA LEU A 166 -1.17 27.38 -3.80
C LEU A 166 -0.87 28.85 -4.08
N SER A 167 0.00 29.48 -3.28
CA SER A 167 0.46 30.85 -3.46
C SER A 167 1.87 30.96 -4.05
N CYS A 168 2.56 29.83 -4.19
CA CYS A 168 3.95 29.72 -4.61
C CYS A 168 4.08 29.13 -6.03
N LYS A 169 5.29 28.66 -6.37
CA LYS A 169 5.57 28.02 -7.65
C LYS A 169 4.72 26.76 -7.81
N GLN A 170 3.99 26.66 -8.92
CA GLN A 170 3.29 25.42 -9.25
C GLN A 170 4.25 24.42 -9.89
N ILE A 171 4.02 23.14 -9.64
CA ILE A 171 4.64 22.03 -10.35
C ILE A 171 4.23 22.13 -11.83
N GLU A 172 5.19 21.96 -12.72
CA GLU A 172 4.92 22.03 -14.16
C GLU A 172 3.98 20.90 -14.57
N ARG A 173 3.02 21.23 -15.45
CA ARG A 173 2.07 20.27 -16.01
C ARG A 173 2.32 20.07 -17.49
N ARG A 174 2.38 18.80 -17.90
CA ARG A 174 2.53 18.37 -19.29
C ARG A 174 1.49 17.31 -19.62
N THR A 175 1.16 17.15 -20.89
CA THR A 175 0.19 16.16 -21.35
C THR A 175 0.86 15.16 -22.28
N CYS A 176 0.78 13.87 -21.94
CA CYS A 176 1.26 12.75 -22.77
C CYS A 176 2.57 13.02 -23.54
N ILE A 177 3.62 13.44 -22.83
CA ILE A 177 4.93 13.67 -23.44
C ILE A 177 5.58 12.35 -23.84
N SER A 178 6.51 12.37 -24.80
CA SER A 178 7.27 11.17 -25.13
C SER A 178 8.15 10.73 -23.96
N LEU A 179 8.50 9.44 -23.91
CA LEU A 179 9.46 8.92 -22.94
C LEU A 179 10.81 9.66 -23.04
N GLU A 180 11.25 10.02 -24.25
CA GLU A 180 12.46 10.81 -24.48
C GLU A 180 12.39 12.19 -23.83
N ALA A 181 11.28 12.93 -24.03
CA ALA A 181 11.07 14.22 -23.41
C ALA A 181 11.01 14.11 -21.88
N PHE A 182 10.33 13.08 -21.35
CA PHE A 182 10.33 12.81 -19.92
C PHE A 182 11.74 12.57 -19.37
N ILE A 183 12.54 11.75 -20.08
CA ILE A 183 13.91 11.43 -19.68
C ILE A 183 14.78 12.70 -19.64
N HIS A 184 14.77 13.46 -20.73
CA HIS A 184 15.63 14.63 -20.90
C HIS A 184 15.23 15.81 -20.01
N ASP A 185 13.94 16.13 -19.95
CA ASP A 185 13.46 17.37 -19.33
C ASP A 185 13.21 17.23 -17.82
N TYR A 186 12.95 16.01 -17.32
CA TYR A 186 12.51 15.80 -15.94
C TYR A 186 13.31 14.74 -15.19
N PHE A 187 13.46 13.55 -15.77
CA PHE A 187 14.11 12.43 -15.09
C PHE A 187 15.60 12.70 -14.82
N LEU A 188 16.38 13.06 -15.85
CA LEU A 188 17.81 13.37 -15.73
C LEU A 188 18.09 14.66 -14.96
N ARG A 189 17.10 15.56 -14.90
CA ARG A 189 17.18 16.83 -14.16
C ARG A 189 16.62 16.72 -12.75
N GLU A 190 16.19 15.53 -12.34
CA GLU A 190 15.54 15.28 -11.05
C GLU A 190 14.50 16.34 -10.69
N SER A 191 13.64 16.67 -11.66
CA SER A 191 12.66 17.75 -11.55
C SER A 191 11.23 17.18 -11.54
N PRO A 192 10.40 17.52 -10.54
CA PRO A 192 9.01 17.08 -10.48
C PRO A 192 8.18 17.57 -11.67
N VAL A 193 7.23 16.75 -12.12
CA VAL A 193 6.29 17.10 -13.18
C VAL A 193 4.97 16.36 -13.01
N ILE A 194 3.85 17.03 -13.30
CA ILE A 194 2.54 16.41 -13.40
C ILE A 194 2.26 16.07 -14.86
N LEU A 195 2.01 14.80 -15.14
CA LEU A 195 1.68 14.27 -16.46
C LEU A 195 0.17 13.95 -16.52
N SER A 196 -0.56 14.62 -17.40
CA SER A 196 -1.97 14.34 -17.66
C SER A 196 -2.15 13.44 -18.89
N GLY A 197 -3.25 12.69 -18.94
CA GLY A 197 -3.63 11.82 -20.06
C GLY A 197 -2.93 10.46 -20.09
N CYS A 198 -1.97 10.21 -19.20
CA CYS A 198 -1.16 8.99 -19.20
C CYS A 198 -1.90 7.76 -18.64
N ILE A 199 -2.94 7.96 -17.84
CA ILE A 199 -3.67 6.88 -17.15
C ILE A 199 -5.17 6.84 -17.49
N ASP A 200 -5.62 7.64 -18.45
CA ASP A 200 -7.05 7.76 -18.79
C ASP A 200 -7.66 6.45 -19.32
N HIS A 201 -6.82 5.58 -19.89
CA HIS A 201 -7.20 4.28 -20.42
C HIS A 201 -7.34 3.20 -19.33
N TRP A 202 -6.98 3.47 -18.07
CA TRP A 202 -7.07 2.46 -17.01
C TRP A 202 -8.52 2.15 -16.64
N PRO A 203 -8.91 0.86 -16.58
CA PRO A 203 -10.22 0.47 -16.06
C PRO A 203 -10.52 1.02 -14.65
N ALA A 204 -9.47 1.21 -13.83
CA ALA A 204 -9.59 1.78 -12.48
C ALA A 204 -10.28 3.16 -12.47
N ARG A 205 -10.11 3.99 -13.51
CA ARG A 205 -10.71 5.33 -13.63
C ARG A 205 -12.24 5.31 -13.62
N THR A 206 -12.82 4.18 -14.03
CA THR A 206 -14.28 3.99 -14.07
C THR A 206 -14.75 2.99 -13.01
N LYS A 207 -14.09 1.84 -12.88
CA LYS A 207 -14.55 0.75 -12.02
C LYS A 207 -14.48 1.10 -10.54
N TRP A 208 -13.42 1.78 -10.09
CA TRP A 208 -13.24 2.06 -8.67
C TRP A 208 -14.20 3.13 -8.15
N LYS A 209 -14.87 3.89 -9.04
CA LYS A 209 -15.96 4.81 -8.67
C LYS A 209 -17.19 4.07 -8.15
N ASP A 210 -17.34 2.80 -8.50
CA ASP A 210 -18.40 1.95 -7.97
C ASP A 210 -17.91 1.26 -6.68
N ILE A 211 -18.40 1.71 -5.53
CA ILE A 211 -18.09 1.09 -4.24
C ILE A 211 -18.49 -0.39 -4.20
N LYS A 212 -19.56 -0.79 -4.92
CA LYS A 212 -19.99 -2.19 -4.99
C LYS A 212 -19.00 -3.06 -5.75
N TYR A 213 -18.32 -2.48 -6.75
CA TYR A 213 -17.22 -3.17 -7.43
C TYR A 213 -16.10 -3.49 -6.44
N LEU A 214 -15.66 -2.48 -5.66
CA LEU A 214 -14.61 -2.65 -4.66
C LEU A 214 -15.01 -3.66 -3.57
N GLU A 215 -16.22 -3.55 -3.03
CA GLU A 215 -16.77 -4.50 -2.05
C GLU A 215 -16.80 -5.94 -2.60
N ARG A 216 -17.20 -6.12 -3.86
CA ARG A 216 -17.32 -7.44 -4.47
C ARG A 216 -15.97 -8.14 -4.65
N ILE A 217 -14.93 -7.41 -5.06
CA ILE A 217 -13.61 -8.02 -5.35
C ILE A 217 -12.68 -8.06 -4.14
N ALA A 218 -12.84 -7.12 -3.20
CA ALA A 218 -11.90 -6.95 -2.09
C ALA A 218 -12.55 -7.09 -0.72
N GLY A 219 -13.87 -7.06 -0.59
CA GLY A 219 -14.58 -6.87 0.68
C GLY A 219 -14.13 -7.77 1.83
N ASP A 220 -13.98 -9.08 1.58
CA ASP A 220 -13.57 -10.05 2.59
C ASP A 220 -12.04 -10.13 2.79
N ARG A 221 -11.25 -9.39 2.00
CA ARG A 221 -9.78 -9.40 2.09
C ARG A 221 -9.33 -8.65 3.33
N THR A 222 -8.39 -9.24 4.07
CA THR A 222 -7.78 -8.60 5.24
C THR A 222 -6.68 -7.66 4.79
N ILE A 223 -6.71 -6.41 5.24
CA ILE A 223 -5.75 -5.36 4.89
C ILE A 223 -5.22 -4.64 6.14
N PRO A 224 -3.97 -4.16 6.11
CA PRO A 224 -3.48 -3.25 7.13
C PRO A 224 -4.02 -1.84 6.88
N VAL A 225 -4.40 -1.16 7.96
CA VAL A 225 -4.81 0.24 7.93
C VAL A 225 -4.18 1.00 9.09
N GLU A 226 -3.79 2.24 8.84
CA GLU A 226 -3.39 3.19 9.86
C GLU A 226 -4.63 3.85 10.46
N VAL A 227 -4.66 4.01 11.78
CA VAL A 227 -5.72 4.72 12.49
C VAL A 227 -5.12 5.83 13.34
N GLY A 228 -5.58 7.07 13.10
CA GLY A 228 -5.10 8.28 13.77
C GLY A 228 -4.80 9.41 12.77
N LYS A 229 -4.30 10.55 13.27
CA LYS A 229 -3.98 11.71 12.41
C LYS A 229 -2.82 11.40 11.45
N SER A 230 -1.74 10.83 11.97
CA SER A 230 -0.54 10.46 11.20
C SER A 230 0.38 9.55 12.02
N TYR A 231 1.29 8.83 11.35
CA TYR A 231 2.25 7.90 11.99
C TYR A 231 3.28 8.56 12.91
N VAL A 232 3.36 9.89 12.95
CA VAL A 232 4.20 10.65 13.90
C VAL A 232 3.47 11.01 15.20
N CYS A 233 2.16 10.70 15.32
CA CYS A 233 1.37 10.99 16.52
C CYS A 233 1.34 9.80 17.48
N ASN A 234 1.29 10.07 18.79
CA ASN A 234 1.29 9.03 19.84
C ASN A 234 0.05 8.13 19.82
N GLU A 235 -1.09 8.63 19.35
CA GLU A 235 -2.36 7.89 19.27
C GLU A 235 -2.45 7.00 18.02
N TRP A 236 -1.43 7.05 17.14
CA TRP A 236 -1.40 6.25 15.93
C TRP A 236 -1.26 4.77 16.25
N ARG A 237 -1.99 3.95 15.48
CA ARG A 237 -1.88 2.50 15.52
C ARG A 237 -2.14 1.91 14.15
N GLN A 238 -1.79 0.63 14.00
CA GLN A 238 -2.18 -0.17 12.85
C GLN A 238 -3.21 -1.21 13.27
N ASP A 239 -4.31 -1.27 12.53
CA ASP A 239 -5.31 -2.32 12.64
C ASP A 239 -5.23 -3.24 11.42
N LEU A 240 -5.55 -4.53 11.61
CA LEU A 240 -5.80 -5.47 10.51
C LEU A 240 -7.30 -5.75 10.44
N ILE A 241 -7.95 -5.24 9.40
CA ILE A 241 -9.40 -5.31 9.21
C ILE A 241 -9.74 -5.81 7.81
N THR A 242 -10.99 -6.21 7.61
CA THR A 242 -11.46 -6.51 6.25
C THR A 242 -11.62 -5.23 5.44
N PHE A 243 -11.48 -5.32 4.12
CA PHE A 243 -11.70 -4.20 3.22
C PHE A 243 -13.11 -3.62 3.34
N SER A 244 -14.14 -4.46 3.56
CA SER A 244 -15.50 -3.98 3.83
C SER A 244 -15.59 -3.15 5.11
N GLN A 245 -14.98 -3.61 6.22
CA GLN A 245 -14.93 -2.83 7.46
C GLN A 245 -14.18 -1.50 7.26
N PHE A 246 -13.15 -1.49 6.42
CA PHE A 246 -12.45 -0.27 6.06
C PHE A 246 -13.35 0.73 5.30
N LEU A 247 -14.09 0.27 4.29
CA LEU A 247 -15.06 1.09 3.56
C LEU A 247 -16.16 1.66 4.46
N GLU A 248 -16.65 0.85 5.41
CA GLU A 248 -17.62 1.28 6.44
C GLU A 248 -17.05 2.39 7.33
N ARG A 249 -15.82 2.23 7.83
CA ARG A 249 -15.13 3.24 8.66
C ARG A 249 -14.96 4.57 7.92
N MET A 250 -14.59 4.54 6.65
CA MET A 250 -14.45 5.76 5.84
C MET A 250 -15.77 6.51 5.62
N SER A 251 -16.88 5.78 5.61
CA SER A 251 -18.22 6.33 5.36
C SER A 251 -18.92 6.77 6.65
N SER A 252 -18.25 6.65 7.80
CA SER A 252 -18.79 7.05 9.11
C SER A 252 -18.72 8.57 9.32
N PRO A 253 -19.77 9.21 9.87
CA PRO A 253 -19.77 10.64 10.19
C PRO A 253 -18.73 11.02 11.27
N ASP A 254 -18.32 10.09 12.14
CA ASP A 254 -17.33 10.32 13.21
C ASP A 254 -15.88 10.13 12.76
N CYS A 255 -15.62 10.29 11.45
CA CYS A 255 -14.34 9.97 10.80
C CYS A 255 -13.12 10.68 11.42
N SER A 256 -13.28 11.86 12.04
CA SER A 256 -12.14 12.62 12.55
C SER A 256 -11.42 11.98 13.75
N ALA A 257 -12.13 11.22 14.60
CA ALA A 257 -11.54 10.59 15.78
C ALA A 257 -10.91 9.21 15.47
N ASN A 258 -11.35 8.57 14.40
CA ASN A 258 -10.88 7.25 13.94
C ASN A 258 -10.51 7.29 12.46
N LEU A 259 -9.80 8.35 12.05
CA LEU A 259 -9.37 8.52 10.66
C LEU A 259 -8.58 7.29 10.24
N THR A 260 -9.12 6.54 9.29
CA THR A 260 -8.58 5.24 8.88
C THR A 260 -8.01 5.36 7.47
N TYR A 261 -6.75 4.99 7.28
CA TYR A 261 -6.02 5.15 6.03
C TYR A 261 -5.32 3.86 5.63
N LEU A 262 -5.63 3.34 4.45
CA LEU A 262 -4.82 2.30 3.81
C LEU A 262 -3.64 3.01 3.13
N ALA A 263 -2.53 3.11 3.85
CA ALA A 263 -1.31 3.76 3.41
C ALA A 263 -0.24 2.73 3.04
N GLN A 264 0.48 3.00 1.95
CA GLN A 264 1.70 2.29 1.56
C GLN A 264 1.60 0.75 1.55
N HIS A 265 0.46 0.20 1.16
CA HIS A 265 0.27 -1.26 1.12
C HIS A 265 0.38 -1.81 -0.31
N PRO A 266 1.12 -2.91 -0.57
CA PRO A 266 1.16 -3.59 -1.87
C PRO A 266 -0.15 -4.34 -2.18
N LEU A 267 -1.27 -3.63 -2.14
CA LEU A 267 -2.63 -4.15 -2.29
C LEU A 267 -2.83 -4.89 -3.61
N PHE A 268 -2.15 -4.45 -4.67
CA PHE A 268 -2.25 -5.02 -6.01
C PHE A 268 -1.55 -6.38 -6.13
N ASP A 269 -0.56 -6.64 -5.29
CA ASP A 269 0.05 -7.98 -5.22
C ASP A 269 -0.90 -8.95 -4.51
N GLN A 270 -1.65 -8.45 -3.53
CA GLN A 270 -2.62 -9.21 -2.76
C GLN A 270 -3.95 -9.45 -3.51
N ILE A 271 -4.47 -8.45 -4.23
CA ILE A 271 -5.78 -8.48 -4.89
C ILE A 271 -5.59 -8.32 -6.40
N LYS A 272 -5.55 -9.46 -7.12
CA LYS A 272 -5.20 -9.48 -8.56
C LYS A 272 -6.23 -8.76 -9.43
N GLU A 273 -7.50 -8.77 -9.04
CA GLU A 273 -8.58 -8.06 -9.73
C GLU A 273 -8.34 -6.54 -9.74
N LEU A 274 -7.79 -5.97 -8.67
CA LEU A 274 -7.37 -4.56 -8.64
C LEU A 274 -6.12 -4.33 -9.48
N ARG A 275 -5.21 -5.29 -9.54
CA ARG A 275 -3.99 -5.20 -10.36
C ARG A 275 -4.30 -5.19 -11.85
N GLU A 276 -5.32 -5.91 -12.28
CA GLU A 276 -5.80 -5.95 -13.67
C GLU A 276 -6.40 -4.61 -14.15
N ASP A 277 -6.79 -3.75 -13.22
CA ASP A 277 -7.38 -2.45 -13.53
C ASP A 277 -6.35 -1.33 -13.78
N ILE A 278 -5.06 -1.61 -13.64
CA ILE A 278 -3.96 -0.65 -13.78
C ILE A 278 -2.82 -1.19 -14.64
N VAL A 279 -2.06 -0.29 -15.25
CA VAL A 279 -0.88 -0.61 -16.06
C VAL A 279 0.32 0.14 -15.49
N VAL A 280 1.51 -0.47 -15.48
CA VAL A 280 2.73 0.25 -15.07
C VAL A 280 3.06 1.30 -16.14
N PRO A 281 3.11 2.61 -15.81
CA PRO A 281 3.45 3.64 -16.79
C PRO A 281 4.85 3.42 -17.38
N GLU A 282 5.00 3.63 -18.70
CA GLU A 282 6.27 3.40 -19.41
C GLU A 282 7.44 4.22 -18.85
N TYR A 283 7.15 5.38 -18.26
CA TYR A 283 8.13 6.24 -17.60
C TYR A 283 8.88 5.54 -16.43
N CYS A 284 8.30 4.49 -15.83
CA CYS A 284 8.98 3.70 -14.79
C CYS A 284 10.22 2.96 -15.32
N TYR A 285 10.37 2.82 -16.63
CA TYR A 285 11.51 2.17 -17.27
C TYR A 285 12.62 3.17 -17.65
N ALA A 286 12.43 4.47 -17.40
CA ALA A 286 13.46 5.49 -17.60
C ALA A 286 14.77 5.11 -16.90
N GLY A 287 15.90 5.25 -17.61
CA GLY A 287 17.22 4.88 -17.09
C GLY A 287 17.42 3.38 -16.84
N GLY A 288 16.70 2.52 -17.58
CA GLY A 288 16.70 1.06 -17.35
C GLY A 288 16.04 0.70 -16.03
N GLY A 289 14.97 1.43 -15.68
CA GLY A 289 14.30 1.35 -14.39
C GLY A 289 13.75 -0.04 -14.08
N LYS A 290 13.91 -0.45 -12.82
CA LYS A 290 13.34 -1.69 -12.28
C LYS A 290 12.35 -1.36 -11.18
N LEU A 291 11.09 -1.70 -11.40
CA LEU A 291 10.03 -1.54 -10.41
C LEU A 291 10.44 -2.26 -9.11
N GLN A 292 10.30 -1.56 -7.98
CA GLN A 292 10.61 -2.04 -6.64
C GLN A 292 9.34 -2.37 -5.89
N SER A 293 8.34 -1.48 -5.95
CA SER A 293 7.07 -1.68 -5.28
C SER A 293 5.94 -0.91 -5.96
N LEU A 294 4.73 -1.40 -5.73
CA LEU A 294 3.48 -0.83 -6.23
C LEU A 294 2.52 -0.71 -5.05
N ASN A 295 2.31 0.50 -4.54
CA ASN A 295 1.55 0.70 -3.31
C ASN A 295 0.22 1.42 -3.56
N ALA A 296 -0.80 0.99 -2.84
CA ALA A 296 -2.10 1.65 -2.76
C ALA A 296 -2.11 2.69 -1.63
N TRP A 297 -2.79 3.80 -1.91
CA TRP A 297 -3.04 4.87 -0.96
C TRP A 297 -4.53 5.20 -1.01
N PHE A 298 -5.31 4.61 -0.11
CA PHE A 298 -6.77 4.72 -0.12
C PHE A 298 -7.28 5.20 1.23
N GLY A 299 -8.02 6.31 1.25
CA GLY A 299 -8.57 6.87 2.48
C GLY A 299 -9.64 7.91 2.25
N PRO A 300 -10.31 8.34 3.33
CA PRO A 300 -11.29 9.41 3.29
C PRO A 300 -10.59 10.78 3.18
N HIS A 301 -11.40 11.83 3.00
CA HIS A 301 -10.96 13.20 3.14
C HIS A 301 -10.27 13.43 4.51
N GLY A 302 -9.17 14.20 4.50
CA GLY A 302 -8.46 14.61 5.70
C GLY A 302 -7.28 13.71 6.06
N THR A 303 -7.09 12.58 5.37
CA THR A 303 -5.87 11.76 5.51
C THR A 303 -4.64 12.56 5.12
N VAL A 304 -3.61 12.47 5.95
CA VAL A 304 -2.33 13.18 5.80
C VAL A 304 -1.21 12.17 5.79
N THR A 305 -0.31 12.32 4.82
CA THR A 305 1.03 11.75 4.90
C THR A 305 1.98 12.91 5.25
N PRO A 306 2.59 12.89 6.47
CA PRO A 306 3.54 13.90 6.92
C PRO A 306 4.66 14.18 5.91
N LEU A 307 5.34 15.31 6.08
CA LEU A 307 6.44 15.69 5.21
C LEU A 307 7.59 14.68 5.36
N HIS A 308 7.90 13.96 4.30
CA HIS A 308 8.92 12.92 4.28
C HIS A 308 9.57 12.81 2.89
N HIS A 309 10.63 12.02 2.77
CA HIS A 309 11.24 11.70 1.48
C HIS A 309 11.44 10.18 1.29
N ASP A 310 11.45 9.75 0.03
CA ASP A 310 11.73 8.36 -0.34
C ASP A 310 13.06 8.22 -1.07
N PRO A 311 13.76 7.08 -0.97
CA PRO A 311 15.00 6.85 -1.72
C PRO A 311 14.78 6.42 -3.18
N HIS A 312 13.52 6.33 -3.62
CA HIS A 312 13.14 5.81 -4.93
C HIS A 312 12.62 6.91 -5.84
N HIS A 313 12.72 6.70 -7.15
CA HIS A 313 11.87 7.45 -8.07
C HIS A 313 10.43 7.01 -7.86
N ASN A 314 9.48 7.95 -7.92
CA ASN A 314 8.07 7.66 -7.69
C ASN A 314 7.19 8.31 -8.76
N LEU A 315 6.29 7.52 -9.36
CA LEU A 315 5.16 8.03 -10.12
C LEU A 315 3.93 7.83 -9.26
N PHE A 316 3.33 8.93 -8.84
CA PHE A 316 2.15 8.95 -8.00
C PHE A 316 0.91 9.23 -8.86
N ALA A 317 0.17 8.18 -9.17
CA ALA A 317 -1.04 8.22 -9.99
C ALA A 317 -2.27 8.51 -9.13
N GLN A 318 -2.95 9.61 -9.39
CA GLN A 318 -4.20 9.97 -8.73
C GLN A 318 -5.40 9.38 -9.49
N VAL A 319 -5.95 8.26 -9.01
CA VAL A 319 -6.99 7.51 -9.73
C VAL A 319 -8.39 8.02 -9.39
N LEU A 320 -8.68 8.19 -8.11
CA LEU A 320 -9.95 8.71 -7.59
C LEU A 320 -9.74 9.87 -6.64
N GLY A 321 -10.63 10.86 -6.71
CA GLY A 321 -10.60 12.00 -5.81
C GLY A 321 -9.38 12.91 -6.00
N ARG A 322 -9.16 13.78 -5.02
CA ARG A 322 -8.17 14.88 -5.09
C ARG A 322 -7.22 14.84 -3.91
N LYS A 323 -5.94 15.11 -4.18
CA LYS A 323 -4.90 15.25 -3.15
C LYS A 323 -4.13 16.54 -3.37
N TYR A 324 -3.94 17.29 -2.30
CA TYR A 324 -2.95 18.36 -2.28
C TYR A 324 -1.57 17.77 -2.02
N ILE A 325 -0.56 18.27 -2.74
CA ILE A 325 0.83 17.90 -2.55
C ILE A 325 1.69 19.15 -2.45
N ARG A 326 2.63 19.15 -1.51
CA ARG A 326 3.70 20.14 -1.39
C ARG A 326 5.04 19.44 -1.49
N LEU A 327 5.93 19.95 -2.33
CA LEU A 327 7.27 19.42 -2.58
C LEU A 327 8.35 20.43 -2.20
N TYR A 328 9.40 19.94 -1.55
CA TYR A 328 10.62 20.67 -1.29
C TYR A 328 11.82 19.93 -1.89
N HIS A 329 12.78 20.70 -2.41
CA HIS A 329 13.97 20.14 -3.04
C HIS A 329 14.85 19.38 -2.03
N ALA A 330 15.49 18.30 -2.44
CA ALA A 330 16.34 17.49 -1.55
C ALA A 330 17.50 18.28 -0.90
N SER A 331 17.97 19.35 -1.55
CA SER A 331 19.08 20.17 -1.05
C SER A 331 18.78 20.96 0.23
N ILE A 332 17.50 21.14 0.60
CA ILE A 332 17.11 21.87 1.81
C ILE A 332 16.74 20.95 2.98
N SER A 333 17.12 19.67 2.90
CA SER A 333 16.74 18.64 3.89
C SER A 333 16.99 19.06 5.34
N GLU A 334 18.13 19.69 5.60
CA GLU A 334 18.49 20.13 6.95
C GLU A 334 17.51 21.17 7.50
N ASP A 335 16.95 22.03 6.65
CA ASP A 335 16.02 23.09 7.03
C ASP A 335 14.59 22.56 7.28
N LEU A 336 14.35 21.29 6.94
CA LEU A 336 13.11 20.57 7.19
C LEU A 336 13.17 19.72 8.46
N TYR A 337 14.23 19.82 9.26
CA TYR A 337 14.33 19.20 10.59
C TYR A 337 13.94 17.71 10.59
N PRO A 338 14.68 16.84 9.86
CA PRO A 338 14.45 15.40 9.93
C PRO A 338 14.52 14.89 11.38
N HIS A 339 13.79 13.83 11.70
CA HIS A 339 13.97 13.17 13.00
C HIS A 339 15.40 12.61 13.12
N MET A 340 15.96 12.67 14.33
CA MET A 340 17.30 12.11 14.61
C MET A 340 17.30 10.59 14.76
N GLU A 341 16.12 10.01 15.03
CA GLU A 341 15.94 8.57 15.18
C GLU A 341 16.02 7.88 13.81
N THR A 342 16.82 6.81 13.72
CA THR A 342 17.14 6.14 12.46
C THR A 342 15.89 5.75 11.65
N MET A 343 14.85 5.26 12.33
CA MET A 343 13.61 4.78 11.69
C MET A 343 12.74 5.90 11.09
N LEU A 344 12.88 7.13 11.58
CA LEU A 344 12.10 8.29 11.12
C LEU A 344 12.98 9.36 10.46
N SER A 345 14.25 9.07 10.22
CA SER A 345 15.24 10.03 9.67
C SER A 345 14.89 10.60 8.30
N ASN A 346 13.96 9.96 7.57
CA ASN A 346 13.42 10.45 6.32
C ASN A 346 12.11 11.25 6.48
N THR A 347 11.64 11.48 7.70
CA THR A 347 10.42 12.22 8.05
C THR A 347 10.81 13.50 8.78
N SER A 348 10.10 14.59 8.51
CA SER A 348 10.29 15.90 9.10
C SER A 348 9.56 15.97 10.45
N GLN A 349 10.17 16.63 11.43
CA GLN A 349 9.52 16.97 12.69
C GLN A 349 8.47 18.08 12.53
N VAL A 350 8.45 18.79 11.39
CA VAL A 350 7.60 19.95 11.14
C VAL A 350 6.19 19.50 10.74
N ASP A 351 5.20 19.81 11.58
CA ASP A 351 3.79 19.71 11.20
C ASP A 351 3.40 20.90 10.31
N LEU A 352 3.31 20.69 8.99
CA LEU A 352 2.94 21.75 8.05
C LEU A 352 1.53 22.30 8.27
N ASP A 353 0.65 21.57 8.95
CA ASP A 353 -0.70 22.05 9.28
C ASP A 353 -0.71 23.01 10.47
N ASN A 354 0.34 23.01 11.28
CA ASN A 354 0.49 23.87 12.46
C ASN A 354 1.97 24.06 12.82
N ILE A 355 2.68 24.84 11.99
CA ILE A 355 4.13 25.06 12.14
C ILE A 355 4.41 25.88 13.41
N ASP A 356 5.19 25.32 14.34
CA ASP A 356 5.79 26.10 15.43
C ASP A 356 7.06 26.80 14.93
N VAL A 357 6.94 28.06 14.52
CA VAL A 357 8.05 28.87 14.00
C VAL A 357 9.11 29.15 15.06
N LYS A 358 8.79 29.06 16.36
CA LYS A 358 9.79 29.24 17.42
C LYS A 358 10.70 28.02 17.52
N GLU A 359 10.15 26.84 17.30
CA GLU A 359 10.89 25.58 17.31
C GLU A 359 11.60 25.33 15.96
N PHE A 360 10.95 25.67 14.85
CA PHE A 360 11.41 25.43 13.48
C PHE A 360 11.62 26.73 12.67
N PRO A 361 12.47 27.66 13.12
CA PRO A 361 12.58 28.99 12.50
C PRO A 361 13.06 28.97 11.04
N ARG A 362 13.81 27.95 10.62
CA ARG A 362 14.28 27.85 9.22
C ARG A 362 13.16 27.57 8.21
N THR A 363 11.95 27.27 8.67
CA THR A 363 10.80 26.94 7.80
C THR A 363 10.05 28.16 7.24
N GLU A 364 10.28 29.35 7.78
CA GLU A 364 9.46 30.55 7.51
C GLU A 364 9.44 30.95 6.02
N ASP A 365 10.59 30.87 5.36
CA ASP A 365 10.81 31.35 3.99
C ASP A 365 11.33 30.27 3.03
N LEU A 366 11.05 29.00 3.31
CA LEU A 366 11.45 27.93 2.41
C LEU A 366 10.67 27.97 1.10
N GLU A 367 11.40 27.90 -0.01
CA GLU A 367 10.81 27.73 -1.32
C GLU A 367 10.24 26.30 -1.46
N PHE A 368 9.00 26.21 -1.90
CA PHE A 368 8.35 24.95 -2.26
C PHE A 368 7.57 25.10 -3.55
N MET A 369 7.19 23.95 -4.09
CA MET A 369 6.18 23.87 -5.14
C MET A 369 5.00 23.05 -4.68
N ASP A 370 3.79 23.43 -5.08
CA ASP A 370 2.58 22.71 -4.70
C ASP A 370 1.50 22.74 -5.78
N ASN A 371 0.65 21.71 -5.74
CA ASN A 371 -0.52 21.59 -6.60
C ASN A 371 -1.59 20.74 -5.92
N ILE A 372 -2.82 20.88 -6.42
CA ILE A 372 -3.83 19.84 -6.24
C ILE A 372 -3.71 18.88 -7.43
N LEU A 373 -3.48 17.60 -7.13
CA LEU A 373 -3.57 16.50 -8.09
C LEU A 373 -5.04 16.15 -8.30
N GLU A 374 -5.44 16.14 -9.56
CA GLU A 374 -6.76 15.76 -9.99
C GLU A 374 -6.79 14.30 -10.45
N GLU A 375 -7.99 13.76 -10.51
CA GLU A 375 -8.29 12.48 -11.13
C GLU A 375 -7.71 12.36 -12.56
N GLY A 376 -6.75 11.46 -12.78
CA GLY A 376 -6.05 11.27 -14.05
C GLY A 376 -4.63 11.83 -14.08
N ASP A 377 -4.21 12.55 -13.03
CA ASP A 377 -2.86 13.08 -12.91
C ASP A 377 -1.86 11.99 -12.51
N LEU A 378 -0.67 12.05 -13.10
CA LEU A 378 0.48 11.24 -12.76
C LEU A 378 1.64 12.15 -12.38
N LEU A 379 1.94 12.26 -11.09
CA LEU A 379 3.04 13.10 -10.58
C LEU A 379 4.34 12.30 -10.53
N TYR A 380 5.40 12.81 -11.15
CA TYR A 380 6.76 12.34 -10.92
C TYR A 380 7.38 13.05 -9.72
N ILE A 381 7.84 12.26 -8.74
CA ILE A 381 8.59 12.70 -7.57
C ILE A 381 9.99 12.05 -7.67
N PRO A 382 11.05 12.85 -7.86
CA PRO A 382 12.41 12.33 -7.89
C PRO A 382 12.87 11.84 -6.51
N PRO A 383 13.90 10.97 -6.44
CA PRO A 383 14.43 10.47 -5.18
C PRO A 383 14.81 11.62 -4.24
N LYS A 384 14.55 11.42 -2.94
CA LYS A 384 14.87 12.35 -1.84
C LYS A 384 14.15 13.70 -1.88
N TRP A 385 13.26 13.95 -2.84
CA TRP A 385 12.37 15.08 -2.75
C TRP A 385 11.40 14.90 -1.58
N TRP A 386 11.37 15.92 -0.74
CA TRP A 386 10.47 15.95 0.40
C TRP A 386 9.06 16.26 -0.07
N HIS A 387 8.10 15.49 0.37
CA HIS A 387 6.72 15.62 -0.05
C HIS A 387 5.74 15.44 1.11
N TYR A 388 4.76 16.32 1.16
CA TYR A 388 3.62 16.29 2.07
C TYR A 388 2.35 16.07 1.24
N VAL A 389 1.44 15.22 1.71
CA VAL A 389 0.23 14.87 0.98
C VAL A 389 -1.00 14.96 1.88
N ARG A 390 -2.07 15.59 1.39
CA ARG A 390 -3.36 15.69 2.09
C ARG A 390 -4.52 15.35 1.15
N SER A 391 -5.39 14.43 1.56
CA SER A 391 -6.59 14.07 0.79
C SER A 391 -7.68 15.12 0.95
N LEU A 392 -8.11 15.73 -0.15
CA LEU A 392 -9.16 16.75 -0.18
C LEU A 392 -10.56 16.15 -0.32
N SER A 393 -10.65 14.92 -0.84
CA SER A 393 -11.86 14.11 -0.94
C SER A 393 -11.55 12.69 -0.46
N THR A 394 -12.54 11.80 -0.48
CA THR A 394 -12.21 10.36 -0.55
C THR A 394 -11.29 10.15 -1.76
N SER A 395 -10.16 9.48 -1.54
CA SER A 395 -9.07 9.44 -2.52
C SER A 395 -8.46 8.05 -2.59
N PHE A 396 -8.19 7.58 -3.81
CA PHE A 396 -7.46 6.35 -4.09
C PHE A 396 -6.34 6.64 -5.11
N SER A 397 -5.10 6.48 -4.68
CA SER A 397 -3.90 6.73 -5.48
C SER A 397 -3.02 5.47 -5.57
N VAL A 398 -2.16 5.42 -6.58
CA VAL A 398 -1.20 4.33 -6.81
C VAL A 398 0.20 4.92 -6.95
N SER A 399 1.16 4.47 -6.14
CA SER A 399 2.57 4.85 -6.29
C SER A 399 3.38 3.73 -6.93
N PHE A 400 4.16 4.08 -7.96
CA PHE A 400 5.09 3.18 -8.62
C PHE A 400 6.51 3.58 -8.22
N TRP A 401 7.16 2.78 -7.39
CA TRP A 401 8.54 3.03 -6.99
C TRP A 401 9.49 2.22 -7.86
N TRP A 402 10.51 2.87 -8.43
CA TRP A 402 11.55 2.18 -9.17
C TRP A 402 12.95 2.70 -8.83
N ARG A 403 13.95 1.89 -9.16
CA ARG A 403 15.37 2.26 -9.11
C ARG A 403 15.97 2.15 -10.50
N THR A 404 16.97 2.99 -10.77
CA THR A 404 17.79 2.86 -11.97
C THR A 404 18.71 1.64 -11.87
N SER A 405 18.96 1.00 -13.00
CA SER A 405 19.97 -0.07 -13.10
C SER A 405 21.36 0.45 -13.41
N ILE A 406 21.47 1.73 -13.78
CA ILE A 406 22.71 2.42 -14.08
C ILE A 406 23.06 3.28 -12.87
N LEU A 407 24.07 2.87 -12.10
CA LEU A 407 24.75 3.78 -11.18
C LEU A 407 25.36 4.91 -12.01
N PRO A 408 25.27 6.19 -11.59
CA PRO A 408 26.11 7.21 -12.17
C PRO A 408 27.54 6.69 -12.11
N SER A 409 28.24 6.67 -13.26
CA SER A 409 29.68 6.50 -13.25
C SER A 409 30.22 7.51 -12.25
N GLN A 410 30.82 7.02 -11.16
CA GLN A 410 31.60 7.84 -10.25
C GLN A 410 32.61 8.58 -11.14
N GLY A 411 32.34 9.86 -11.39
CA GLY A 411 33.21 10.70 -12.18
C GLY A 411 34.52 10.84 -11.43
N SER A 412 35.59 10.34 -12.05
CA SER A 412 36.98 10.56 -11.68
C SER A 412 37.33 12.04 -11.65
#